data_AF-A0A2E2MZZ7-F1
#
_entry.id   AF-A0A2E2MZZ7-F1
#
_cell.length_a   1.000
_cell.length_b   1.000
_cell.length_c   1.000
_cell.angle_alpha   90.00
_cell.angle_beta   90.00
_cell.angle_gamma   90.00
#
_symmetry.space_group_name_H-M   'P 1'
#
loop_
_entity.id
_entity.type
_entity.pdbx_description
1 polymer ?
#
loop_
_entity_poly.entity_id
_entity_poly.type
_entity_poly.pdbx_seq_one_letter_code
_entity_poly.pdbx_strand_id
1 'polypeptide(L)'
;MSEMPDVRVDVEPAYREDESSPMENRFVFSYTVTVHNHSPGNIQLMARFWKITQTSGQVQEVRGKGVVGKQPMIGPGQTFQYTSRAILDGPVGFMEGAYTCVDTASQRPFEVPITVFRLATPNQIH
;
A
#
# COMPACT_ATOMS: atom_id res chain seq x y z
N MET A 1 2.14 -21.42 -21.39
CA MET A 1 1.19 -20.55 -20.67
C MET A 1 2.02 -19.45 -20.04
N SER A 2 1.78 -18.18 -20.34
CA SER A 2 2.48 -17.09 -19.67
C SER A 2 1.93 -16.98 -18.25
N GLU A 3 2.68 -17.50 -17.28
CA GLU A 3 2.40 -17.30 -15.85
C GLU A 3 2.47 -15.81 -15.52
N MET A 4 1.53 -15.34 -14.71
CA MET A 4 1.57 -13.97 -14.21
C MET A 4 2.79 -13.81 -13.29
N PRO A 5 3.48 -12.66 -13.30
CA PRO A 5 4.59 -12.41 -12.38
C PRO A 5 4.19 -12.67 -10.92
N ASP A 6 4.96 -13.50 -10.20
CA ASP A 6 4.87 -13.66 -8.74
C ASP A 6 5.45 -12.40 -8.07
N VAL A 7 4.54 -11.54 -7.60
CA VAL A 7 4.85 -10.29 -6.89
C VAL A 7 4.01 -10.24 -5.63
N ARG A 8 4.66 -9.97 -4.50
CA ARG A 8 4.02 -9.89 -3.19
C ARG A 8 4.18 -8.51 -2.58
N VAL A 9 3.21 -8.11 -1.77
CA VAL A 9 3.22 -6.82 -1.08
C VAL A 9 2.98 -7.06 0.40
N ASP A 10 3.95 -6.67 1.20
CA ASP A 10 3.84 -6.64 2.66
C ASP A 10 3.65 -5.20 3.13
N VAL A 11 2.82 -5.01 4.16
CA VAL A 11 2.52 -3.68 4.71
C VAL A 11 2.60 -3.71 6.23
N GLU A 12 3.39 -2.78 6.77
CA GLU A 12 3.60 -2.60 8.20
C GLU A 12 3.03 -1.23 8.63
N PRO A 13 1.80 -1.20 9.19
CA PRO A 13 1.21 0.01 9.73
C PRO A 13 1.75 0.34 11.13
N ALA A 14 1.87 1.63 11.43
CA ALA A 14 2.23 2.13 12.75
C ALA A 14 1.49 3.44 13.07
N TYR A 15 0.93 3.53 14.27
CA TYR A 15 0.32 4.76 14.77
C TYR A 15 1.40 5.81 15.11
N ARG A 16 1.16 7.07 14.74
CA ARG A 16 2.08 8.19 14.97
C ARG A 16 1.47 9.12 16.01
N GLU A 17 1.72 8.83 17.29
CA GLU A 17 1.18 9.59 18.42
C GLU A 17 1.57 11.08 18.34
N ASP A 18 2.85 11.37 18.09
CA ASP A 18 3.38 12.74 17.99
C ASP A 18 2.75 13.56 16.85
N GLU A 19 2.16 12.90 15.84
CA GLU A 19 1.53 13.54 14.69
C GLU A 19 0.00 13.54 14.79
N SER A 20 -0.57 12.94 15.83
CA SER A 20 -2.01 12.73 16.00
C SER A 20 -2.59 13.67 17.05
N SER A 21 -3.89 13.97 16.92
CA SER A 21 -4.67 14.71 17.91
C SER A 21 -6.04 14.02 18.07
N PRO A 22 -6.18 13.12 19.05
CA PRO A 22 -7.45 12.45 19.31
C PRO A 22 -8.59 13.40 19.66
N MET A 23 -8.28 14.55 20.30
CA MET A 23 -9.29 15.58 20.61
C MET A 23 -9.86 16.26 19.36
N GLU A 24 -9.14 16.21 18.24
CA GLU A 24 -9.55 16.78 16.94
C GLU A 24 -10.00 15.71 15.94
N ASN A 25 -10.20 14.46 16.38
CA ASN A 25 -10.49 13.31 15.52
C ASN A 25 -9.47 13.14 14.38
N ARG A 26 -8.19 13.42 14.66
CA ARG A 26 -7.10 13.34 13.69
C ARG A 26 -6.11 12.26 14.10
N PHE A 27 -6.21 11.07 13.50
CA PHE A 27 -5.35 9.93 13.80
C PHE A 27 -4.41 9.66 12.64
N VAL A 28 -3.12 9.92 12.84
CA VAL A 28 -2.09 9.77 11.81
C VAL A 28 -1.42 8.41 11.96
N PHE A 29 -1.36 7.70 10.83
CA PHE A 29 -0.66 6.44 10.72
C PHE A 29 0.41 6.54 9.64
N SER A 30 1.57 5.96 9.90
CA SER A 30 2.51 5.61 8.85
C SER A 30 2.27 4.17 8.42
N TYR A 31 2.51 3.87 7.15
CA TYR A 31 2.58 2.49 6.67
C TYR A 31 3.82 2.34 5.81
N THR A 32 4.61 1.31 6.10
CA THR A 32 5.77 0.91 5.30
C THR A 32 5.34 -0.23 4.40
N VAL A 33 5.47 -0.05 3.08
CA VAL A 33 5.17 -1.07 2.09
C VAL A 33 6.48 -1.66 1.57
N THR A 34 6.54 -2.98 1.49
CA THR A 34 7.62 -3.71 0.80
C THR A 34 7.03 -4.51 -0.35
N VAL A 35 7.48 -4.21 -1.57
CA VAL A 35 7.09 -4.92 -2.79
C VAL A 35 8.19 -5.90 -3.15
N HIS A 36 7.89 -7.18 -3.16
CA HIS A 36 8.81 -8.28 -3.44
C HIS A 36 8.56 -8.82 -4.85
N ASN A 37 9.58 -8.80 -5.69
CA ASN A 37 9.53 -9.45 -6.99
C ASN A 37 10.15 -10.85 -6.91
N HIS A 38 9.31 -11.88 -6.88
CA HIS A 38 9.73 -13.29 -6.92
C HIS A 38 9.75 -13.85 -8.34
N SER A 39 9.41 -13.03 -9.34
CA SER A 39 9.39 -13.42 -10.74
C SER A 39 10.81 -13.46 -11.31
N PRO A 40 11.04 -14.25 -12.39
CA PRO A 40 12.32 -14.27 -13.09
C PRO A 40 12.57 -13.02 -13.95
N GLY A 41 11.56 -12.15 -14.16
CA GLY A 41 11.64 -10.93 -14.97
C GLY A 41 11.61 -9.65 -14.15
N ASN A 42 12.07 -8.55 -14.76
CA ASN A 42 11.93 -7.21 -14.17
C ASN A 42 10.47 -6.75 -14.28
N ILE A 43 10.00 -6.09 -13.23
CA ILE A 43 8.69 -5.44 -13.21
C ILE A 43 8.86 -3.94 -12.98
N GLN A 44 7.90 -3.13 -13.42
CA GLN A 44 7.84 -1.71 -13.08
C GLN A 44 6.47 -1.35 -12.50
N LEU A 45 6.47 -0.70 -11.33
CA LEU A 45 5.25 -0.19 -10.70
C LEU A 45 4.84 1.12 -11.36
N MET A 46 3.68 1.12 -12.00
CA MET A 46 3.20 2.24 -12.82
C MET A 46 2.19 3.12 -12.11
N ALA A 47 1.27 2.52 -11.34
CA ALA A 47 0.19 3.23 -10.66
C ALA A 47 -0.24 2.50 -9.38
N ARG A 48 -0.97 3.23 -8.54
CA ARG A 48 -1.56 2.73 -7.31
C ARG A 48 -3.05 3.07 -7.25
N PHE A 49 -3.80 2.18 -6.65
CA PHE A 49 -5.15 2.39 -6.16
C PHE A 49 -5.21 2.02 -4.68
N TRP A 50 -5.82 2.89 -3.88
CA TRP A 50 -6.12 2.65 -2.47
C TRP A 50 -7.61 2.88 -2.23
N LYS A 51 -8.19 2.01 -1.42
CA LYS A 51 -9.49 2.17 -0.79
C LYS A 51 -9.28 2.20 0.71
N ILE A 52 -9.68 3.30 1.33
CA ILE A 52 -9.46 3.61 2.74
C ILE A 52 -10.83 3.66 3.39
N THR A 53 -11.10 2.74 4.31
CA THR A 53 -12.31 2.72 5.13
C THR A 53 -12.00 3.36 6.47
N GLN A 54 -12.65 4.50 6.72
CA GLN A 54 -12.56 5.30 7.93
C GLN A 54 -13.25 4.60 9.12
N THR A 55 -13.02 5.08 10.35
CA THR A 55 -13.71 4.55 11.54
C THR A 55 -15.22 4.75 11.44
N SER A 56 -15.65 5.88 10.86
CA SER A 56 -17.06 6.19 10.61
C SER A 56 -17.74 5.29 9.58
N GLY A 57 -16.99 4.42 8.89
CA GLY A 57 -17.47 3.63 7.75
C GLY A 57 -17.44 4.40 6.42
N GLN A 58 -17.07 5.68 6.42
CA GLN A 58 -16.83 6.41 5.17
C GLN A 58 -15.69 5.75 4.38
N VAL A 59 -15.86 5.65 3.06
CA VAL A 59 -14.85 5.10 2.16
C VAL A 59 -14.27 6.21 1.29
N GLN A 60 -12.94 6.29 1.26
CA GLN A 60 -12.19 7.17 0.37
C GLN A 60 -11.37 6.34 -0.62
N GLU A 61 -11.44 6.71 -1.90
CA GLU A 61 -10.60 6.12 -2.94
C GLU A 61 -9.50 7.09 -3.38
N VAL A 62 -8.27 6.58 -3.51
CA VAL A 62 -7.11 7.35 -3.96
C VAL A 62 -6.46 6.61 -5.13
N ARG A 63 -6.35 7.28 -6.27
CA ARG A 63 -5.64 6.78 -7.46
C ARG A 63 -4.50 7.72 -7.81
N GLY A 64 -3.38 7.16 -8.28
CA GLY A 64 -2.26 7.99 -8.71
C GLY A 64 -1.18 7.22 -9.43
N LYS A 65 -0.36 7.95 -10.19
CA LYS A 65 0.84 7.39 -10.84
C LYS A 65 1.90 7.09 -9.80
N GLY A 66 2.55 5.94 -9.96
CA GLY A 66 3.65 5.48 -9.12
C GLY A 66 3.33 5.42 -7.63
N VAL A 67 4.38 5.42 -6.83
CA VAL A 67 4.37 5.52 -5.37
C VAL A 67 5.41 6.56 -4.96
N VAL A 68 5.09 7.42 -3.98
CA VAL A 68 6.00 8.47 -3.48
C VAL A 68 6.70 9.31 -4.58
N GLY A 69 5.99 9.56 -5.68
CA GLY A 69 6.51 10.31 -6.84
C GLY A 69 7.44 9.52 -7.78
N LYS A 70 7.56 8.20 -7.61
CA LYS A 70 8.44 7.33 -8.39
C LYS A 70 7.67 6.18 -9.04
N GLN A 71 8.17 5.68 -10.17
CA GLN A 71 7.72 4.43 -10.82
C GLN A 71 8.87 3.41 -10.78
N PRO A 72 9.10 2.75 -9.62
CA PRO A 72 10.27 1.92 -9.41
C PRO A 72 10.27 0.70 -10.33
N MET A 73 11.46 0.39 -10.87
CA MET A 73 11.74 -0.89 -11.50
C MET A 73 12.30 -1.84 -10.43
N ILE A 74 11.79 -3.07 -10.36
CA ILE A 74 12.14 -4.06 -9.35
C ILE A 74 12.61 -5.31 -10.08
N GLY A 75 13.89 -5.65 -9.92
CA GLY A 75 14.47 -6.81 -10.57
C GLY A 75 14.11 -8.14 -9.89
N PRO A 76 14.44 -9.27 -10.53
CA PRO A 76 14.22 -10.60 -9.98
C PRO A 76 14.87 -10.77 -8.60
N GLY A 77 14.09 -11.24 -7.62
CA GLY A 77 14.52 -11.42 -6.23
C GLY A 77 14.75 -10.10 -5.45
N GLN A 78 14.53 -8.94 -6.07
CA GLN A 78 14.71 -7.65 -5.42
C GLN A 78 13.43 -7.14 -4.77
N THR A 79 13.61 -6.19 -3.86
CA THR A 79 12.53 -5.53 -3.14
C THR A 79 12.58 -4.03 -3.31
N PHE A 80 11.41 -3.39 -3.35
CA PHE A 80 11.29 -1.95 -3.24
C PHE A 80 10.48 -1.60 -1.99
N GLN A 81 11.03 -0.74 -1.13
CA GLN A 81 10.41 -0.34 0.12
C GLN A 81 10.18 1.16 0.16
N TYR A 82 9.03 1.57 0.68
CA TYR A 82 8.73 2.98 0.93
C TYR A 82 7.77 3.15 2.12
N THR A 83 7.84 4.31 2.76
CA THR A 83 6.91 4.68 3.85
C THR A 83 6.07 5.86 3.42
N SER A 84 4.78 5.81 3.73
CA SER A 84 3.82 6.89 3.50
C SER A 84 2.89 7.05 4.70
N ARG A 85 1.98 8.01 4.66
CA ARG A 85 1.04 8.32 5.73
C ARG A 85 -0.41 8.21 5.28
N ALA A 86 -1.28 7.89 6.22
CA ALA A 86 -2.73 7.99 6.13
C ALA A 86 -3.27 8.73 7.36
N ILE A 87 -4.34 9.48 7.18
CA ILE A 87 -5.04 10.16 8.28
C ILE A 87 -6.44 9.56 8.34
N LEU A 88 -6.81 9.08 9.52
CA LEU A 88 -8.15 8.58 9.81
C LEU A 88 -8.93 9.54 10.72
N ASP A 89 -10.25 9.44 10.63
CA ASP A 89 -11.21 10.17 11.48
C ASP A 89 -11.43 9.52 12.86
N GLY A 90 -10.77 8.41 13.14
CA GLY A 90 -10.90 7.66 14.38
C GLY A 90 -9.76 6.66 14.62
N PRO A 91 -9.80 5.93 15.74
CA PRO A 91 -8.70 5.09 16.20
C PRO A 91 -8.51 3.80 15.40
N VAL A 92 -9.45 3.42 14.53
CA VAL A 92 -9.41 2.17 13.76
C VAL A 92 -9.90 2.39 12.33
N GLY A 93 -9.16 1.92 11.34
CA GLY A 93 -9.62 1.87 9.95
C GLY A 93 -8.94 0.76 9.17
N PHE A 94 -9.30 0.67 7.90
CA PHE A 94 -8.79 -0.36 7.00
C PHE A 94 -8.32 0.26 5.70
N MET A 95 -7.26 -0.32 5.14
CA MET A 95 -6.77 0.03 3.82
C MET A 95 -6.61 -1.23 3.00
N GLU A 96 -7.05 -1.17 1.75
CA GLU A 96 -6.86 -2.20 0.73
C GLU A 96 -6.58 -1.52 -0.61
N GLY A 97 -6.03 -2.26 -1.58
CA GLY A 97 -5.70 -1.63 -2.85
C GLY A 97 -5.08 -2.57 -3.87
N ALA A 98 -4.50 -1.96 -4.89
CA ALA A 98 -3.73 -2.67 -5.90
C ALA A 98 -2.68 -1.76 -6.53
N TYR A 99 -1.57 -2.35 -6.95
CA TYR A 99 -0.65 -1.72 -7.90
C TYR A 99 -0.95 -2.19 -9.31
N THR A 100 -0.88 -1.25 -10.25
CA THR A 100 -0.71 -1.58 -11.66
C THR A 100 0.77 -1.65 -11.96
N CYS A 101 1.24 -2.82 -12.35
CA CYS A 101 2.61 -3.07 -12.75
C CYS A 101 2.67 -3.44 -14.24
N VAL A 102 3.86 -3.35 -14.83
CA VAL A 102 4.15 -3.90 -16.15
C VAL A 102 5.33 -4.85 -16.07
N ASP A 103 5.24 -5.97 -16.78
CA ASP A 103 6.41 -6.80 -17.08
C ASP A 103 7.21 -6.07 -18.15
N THR A 104 8.49 -5.77 -17.90
CA THR A 104 9.24 -4.88 -18.79
C THR A 104 9.64 -5.55 -20.12
N ALA A 105 9.68 -6.88 -20.16
CA ALA A 105 10.06 -7.61 -21.37
C ALA A 105 8.88 -7.72 -22.35
N SER A 106 7.68 -8.00 -21.83
CA SER A 106 6.46 -8.16 -22.61
C SER A 106 5.63 -6.88 -22.73
N GLN A 107 5.92 -5.87 -21.91
CA GLN A 107 5.14 -4.64 -21.76
C GLN A 107 3.66 -4.89 -21.40
N ARG A 108 3.34 -6.08 -20.87
CA ARG A 108 1.98 -6.42 -20.47
C ARG A 108 1.70 -5.90 -19.07
N PRO A 109 0.59 -5.16 -18.88
CA PRO A 109 0.18 -4.74 -17.55
C PRO A 109 -0.41 -5.91 -16.77
N PHE A 110 -0.21 -5.88 -15.45
CA PHE A 110 -0.83 -6.79 -14.51
C PHE A 110 -1.10 -6.08 -13.18
N GLU A 111 -2.05 -6.60 -12.41
CA GLU A 111 -2.39 -6.06 -11.10
C GLU A 111 -1.75 -6.88 -9.98
N VAL A 112 -1.24 -6.17 -8.97
CA VAL A 112 -0.71 -6.77 -7.74
C VAL A 112 -1.62 -6.31 -6.60
N PRO A 113 -2.44 -7.20 -6.03
CA PRO A 113 -3.36 -6.83 -4.96
C PRO A 113 -2.59 -6.51 -3.68
N ILE A 114 -3.11 -5.56 -2.92
CA ILE A 114 -2.68 -5.26 -1.57
C ILE A 114 -3.82 -5.71 -0.66
N THR A 115 -3.60 -6.80 0.07
CA THR A 115 -4.58 -7.37 0.99
C THR A 115 -4.98 -6.33 2.03
N VAL A 116 -6.25 -6.37 2.45
CA VAL A 116 -6.75 -5.49 3.51
C VAL A 116 -5.87 -5.59 4.75
N PHE A 117 -5.44 -4.44 5.26
CA PHE A 117 -4.73 -4.33 6.52
C PHE A 117 -5.38 -3.29 7.41
N ARG A 118 -5.21 -3.49 8.72
CA ARG A 118 -5.81 -2.66 9.76
C ARG A 118 -4.84 -1.56 10.18
N LEU A 119 -5.36 -0.35 10.29
CA LEU A 119 -4.74 0.78 10.98
C LEU A 119 -5.41 0.88 12.34
N ALA A 120 -4.65 0.78 13.43
CA ALA A 120 -5.22 0.88 14.77
C ALA A 120 -4.23 1.47 15.78
N THR A 121 -4.74 2.26 16.71
CA THR A 121 -3.95 2.71 17.85
C THR A 121 -3.54 1.53 18.75
N PRO A 122 -2.45 1.64 19.52
CA PRO A 122 -2.08 0.64 20.52
C PRO A 122 -3.26 0.35 21.47
N ASN A 123 -3.38 -0.90 21.92
CA ASN A 123 -4.44 -1.41 22.81
C ASN A 123 -5.85 -1.55 22.22
N GLN A 124 -6.04 -1.42 20.91
CA GLN A 124 -7.30 -1.80 20.26
C GLN A 124 -7.31 -3.31 19.94
N ILE A 125 -7.65 -4.13 20.94
CA ILE A 125 -7.91 -5.57 20.77
C ILE A 125 -9.42 -5.82 20.90
N HIS A 126 -9.96 -6.60 19.96
CA HIS A 126 -11.37 -7.02 19.79
C HIS A 126 -12.31 -6.03 19.10
#